data_AF-A0A954H6Z9-F1
#
_entry.id   AF-A0A954H6Z9-F1
#
_cell.length_a   1.000
_cell.length_b   1.000
_cell.length_c   1.000
_cell.angle_alpha   90.00
_cell.angle_beta   90.00
_cell.angle_gamma   90.00
#
_symmetry.space_group_name_H-M   'P 1'
#
loop_
_entity.id
_entity.type
_entity.pdbx_description
1 polymer ?
#
loop_
_entity_poly.entity_id
_entity_poly.type
_entity_poly.pdbx_seq_one_letter_code
_entity_poly.pdbx_strand_id
1 'polypeptide(L)'
;MNKSRRSQPDFECLHCGEMLPGGSHFCRHCGADASVGWNHDDSAEPDYGQDDFEYDDYIAREFPEHLDPDAPAMAGRKFVAWVILALVVSMIIGAMPFFF
;
A
#
# COMPACT_ATOMS: atom_id res chain seq x y z
N MET A 1 18.42 -39.89 24.63
CA MET A 1 17.50 -38.75 24.87
C MET A 1 16.19 -39.01 24.15
N ASN A 2 15.10 -39.27 24.89
CA ASN A 2 13.78 -39.53 24.31
C ASN A 2 13.01 -38.20 24.20
N LYS A 3 13.05 -37.55 23.03
CA LYS A 3 12.23 -36.35 22.78
C LYS A 3 10.79 -36.84 22.63
N SER A 4 10.03 -36.70 23.71
CA SER A 4 8.57 -36.76 23.72
C SER A 4 8.05 -35.93 22.54
N ARG A 5 7.66 -36.60 21.46
CA ARG A 5 6.93 -35.99 20.36
C ARG A 5 5.53 -35.74 20.87
N ARG A 6 5.28 -34.55 21.42
CA ARG A 6 3.92 -34.02 21.52
C ARG A 6 3.33 -34.13 20.12
N SER A 7 2.33 -34.98 19.94
CA SER A 7 1.56 -35.05 18.70
C SER A 7 0.98 -33.66 18.48
N GLN A 8 1.53 -32.95 17.50
CA GLN A 8 0.95 -31.69 17.05
C GLN A 8 -0.46 -32.00 16.52
N PRO A 9 -1.43 -31.08 16.68
CA PRO A 9 -2.74 -31.26 16.08
C PRO A 9 -2.63 -31.22 14.54
N ASP A 10 -3.56 -31.89 13.88
CA ASP A 10 -3.75 -31.75 12.44
C ASP A 10 -4.21 -30.32 12.12
N PHE A 11 -3.85 -29.82 10.94
CA PHE A 11 -4.09 -28.42 10.56
C PHE A 11 -4.38 -28.29 9.07
N GLU A 12 -5.05 -27.20 8.70
CA GLU A 12 -5.37 -26.90 7.30
C GLU A 12 -4.22 -26.13 6.63
N CYS A 13 -3.89 -26.51 5.40
CA CYS A 13 -2.94 -25.78 4.58
C CYS A 13 -3.47 -24.39 4.20
N LEU A 14 -2.79 -23.31 4.64
CA LEU A 14 -3.18 -21.93 4.34
C LEU A 14 -3.04 -21.53 2.85
N HIS A 15 -2.39 -22.37 2.03
CA HIS A 15 -2.23 -22.12 0.60
C HIS A 15 -3.28 -22.86 -0.26
N CYS A 16 -3.71 -24.07 0.11
CA CYS A 16 -4.61 -24.88 -0.73
C CYS A 16 -5.80 -25.51 -0.01
N GLY A 17 -5.89 -25.41 1.31
CA GLY A 17 -7.00 -25.94 2.11
C GLY A 17 -6.93 -27.43 2.46
N GLU A 18 -5.87 -28.14 2.06
CA GLU A 18 -5.71 -29.57 2.39
C GLU A 18 -5.45 -29.78 3.89
N MET A 19 -6.08 -30.80 4.48
CA MET A 19 -5.82 -31.19 5.88
C MET A 19 -4.51 -31.97 6.00
N LEU A 20 -3.60 -31.45 6.82
CA LEU A 20 -2.26 -31.99 7.03
C LEU A 20 -2.14 -32.61 8.42
N PRO A 21 -1.45 -33.77 8.52
CA PRO A 21 -1.18 -34.37 9.82
C PRO A 21 -0.22 -33.50 10.62
N GLY A 22 -0.42 -33.45 11.93
CA GLY A 22 0.43 -32.68 12.84
C GLY A 22 1.91 -33.04 12.73
N GLY A 23 2.75 -32.02 12.60
CA GLY A 23 4.20 -32.18 12.40
C GLY A 23 4.64 -32.32 10.94
N SER A 24 3.74 -32.07 9.98
CA SER A 24 4.11 -31.93 8.56
C SER A 24 5.03 -30.72 8.35
N HIS A 25 6.09 -30.91 7.56
CA HIS A 25 7.04 -29.83 7.21
C HIS A 25 6.67 -29.10 5.91
N PHE A 26 5.83 -29.72 5.06
CA PHE A 26 5.39 -29.18 3.77
C PHE A 26 4.10 -29.88 3.32
N CYS A 27 3.40 -29.30 2.34
CA CYS A 27 2.17 -29.81 1.75
C CYS A 27 2.49 -30.88 0.74
N ARG A 28 1.97 -32.08 0.94
CA ARG A 28 2.08 -33.13 -0.08
C ARG A 28 1.17 -32.90 -1.29
N HIS A 29 0.22 -31.98 -1.19
CA HIS A 29 -0.71 -31.63 -2.26
C HIS A 29 -0.19 -30.48 -3.14
N CYS A 30 0.14 -29.32 -2.56
CA CYS A 30 0.58 -28.14 -3.32
C CYS A 30 2.08 -27.81 -3.22
N GLY A 31 2.84 -28.49 -2.35
CA GLY A 31 4.27 -28.20 -2.14
C GLY A 31 4.59 -27.00 -1.25
N ALA A 32 3.60 -26.23 -0.79
CA ALA A 32 3.82 -25.14 0.17
C ALA A 32 4.47 -25.64 1.47
N ASP A 33 5.34 -24.85 2.08
CA ASP A 33 6.07 -25.17 3.29
C ASP A 33 6.08 -24.00 4.29
N ALA A 34 6.91 -24.08 5.33
CA ALA A 34 7.02 -23.04 6.35
C ALA A 34 7.51 -21.67 5.82
N SER A 35 8.09 -21.60 4.62
CA SER A 35 8.54 -20.33 4.02
C SER A 35 7.40 -19.51 3.40
N VAL A 36 6.25 -20.13 3.16
CA VAL A 36 5.09 -19.51 2.51
C VAL A 36 3.91 -19.30 3.49
N GLY A 37 4.22 -19.11 4.77
CA GLY A 37 3.27 -18.59 5.77
C GLY A 37 2.45 -19.65 6.50
N TRP A 38 3.06 -20.78 6.87
CA TRP A 38 2.44 -21.78 7.76
C TRP A 38 2.96 -21.75 9.19
N ASN A 39 4.04 -21.00 9.41
CA ASN A 39 4.57 -20.73 10.71
C ASN A 39 3.52 -19.93 11.49
N HIS A 40 2.84 -20.57 12.44
CA HIS A 40 1.93 -19.86 13.35
C HIS A 40 2.65 -18.84 14.27
N ASP A 41 3.99 -18.74 14.15
CA ASP A 41 4.84 -17.78 14.85
C ASP A 41 4.95 -16.44 14.08
N ASP A 42 4.14 -16.24 13.05
CA ASP A 42 4.00 -15.01 12.24
C ASP A 42 3.33 -13.87 13.02
N SER A 43 3.50 -13.86 14.34
CA SER A 43 3.21 -12.69 15.18
C SER A 43 4.13 -11.52 14.83
N ALA A 44 5.14 -11.73 13.97
CA ALA A 44 5.84 -10.65 13.32
C ALA A 44 4.83 -9.90 12.44
N GLU A 45 4.32 -8.78 12.97
CA GLU A 45 3.74 -7.73 12.15
C GLU A 45 4.63 -7.56 10.92
N PRO A 46 4.08 -7.72 9.70
CA PRO A 46 4.87 -7.50 8.50
C PRO A 46 5.51 -6.12 8.63
N ASP A 47 6.83 -6.06 8.48
CA ASP A 47 7.56 -4.80 8.43
C ASP A 47 7.20 -4.12 7.11
N TYR A 48 6.03 -3.50 7.07
CA TYR A 48 5.70 -2.45 6.13
C TYR A 48 6.62 -1.31 6.53
N GLY A 49 7.85 -1.34 6.01
CA GLY A 49 8.90 -0.40 6.39
C GLY A 49 8.35 1.03 6.47
N GLN A 50 8.99 1.86 7.30
CA GLN A 50 8.59 3.25 7.59
C GLN A 50 8.59 4.18 6.36
N ASP A 51 8.81 3.65 5.17
CA ASP A 51 8.70 4.36 3.90
C ASP A 51 7.22 4.39 3.50
N ASP A 52 6.65 5.58 3.46
CA ASP A 52 5.29 5.82 2.97
C ASP A 52 5.20 5.34 1.51
N PHE A 53 4.70 4.12 1.27
CA PHE A 53 4.48 3.62 -0.08
C PHE A 53 3.42 4.47 -0.76
N GLU A 54 3.84 5.31 -1.71
CA GLU A 54 2.96 6.24 -2.42
C GLU A 54 2.15 5.48 -3.49
N TYR A 55 1.00 4.93 -3.06
CA TYR A 55 0.09 4.13 -3.88
C TYR A 55 -0.27 4.82 -5.20
N ASP A 56 -0.54 6.12 -5.15
CA ASP A 56 -0.96 6.89 -6.33
C ASP A 56 0.15 7.01 -7.40
N ASP A 57 1.42 7.17 -7.01
CA ASP A 57 2.56 7.20 -7.95
C ASP A 57 2.75 5.84 -8.64
N TYR A 58 2.64 4.76 -7.86
CA TYR A 58 2.73 3.41 -8.40
C TYR A 58 1.63 3.15 -9.44
N ILE A 59 0.38 3.49 -9.13
CA ILE A 59 -0.74 3.34 -10.07
C ILE A 59 -0.51 4.23 -11.30
N ALA A 60 -0.05 5.46 -11.14
CA ALA A 60 0.23 6.34 -12.28
C ALA A 60 1.28 5.77 -13.24
N ARG A 61 2.31 5.13 -12.69
CA ARG A 61 3.43 4.59 -13.46
C ARG A 61 3.14 3.23 -14.10
N GLU A 62 2.46 2.34 -13.38
CA GLU A 62 2.24 0.96 -13.84
C GLU A 62 0.87 0.78 -14.52
N PHE A 63 -0.16 1.53 -14.07
CA PHE A 63 -1.54 1.39 -14.52
C PHE A 63 -2.18 2.76 -14.83
N PRO A 64 -1.64 3.54 -15.79
CA PRO A 64 -2.09 4.89 -16.07
C PRO A 64 -3.57 5.00 -16.48
N GLU A 65 -4.17 3.92 -16.98
CA GLU A 65 -5.58 3.86 -17.35
C GLU A 65 -6.55 3.78 -16.16
N HIS A 66 -6.06 3.47 -14.95
CA HIS A 66 -6.83 3.37 -13.71
C HIS A 66 -6.73 4.64 -12.85
N LEU A 67 -6.10 5.70 -13.38
CA LEU A 67 -6.04 6.98 -12.69
C LEU A 67 -7.44 7.60 -12.61
N ASP A 68 -7.87 7.89 -11.38
CA ASP A 68 -9.08 8.67 -11.16
C ASP A 68 -8.89 10.06 -11.79
N PRO A 69 -9.70 10.44 -12.81
CA PRO A 69 -9.53 11.72 -13.49
C PRO A 69 -9.80 12.92 -12.56
N ASP A 70 -10.47 12.67 -11.44
CA ASP A 70 -10.88 13.67 -10.47
C ASP A 70 -9.92 13.80 -9.26
N ALA A 71 -8.83 13.03 -9.23
CA ALA A 71 -7.84 13.12 -8.16
C ALA A 71 -7.28 14.55 -8.06
N PRO A 72 -7.29 15.17 -6.87
CA PRO A 72 -6.85 16.56 -6.74
C PRO A 72 -5.35 16.65 -7.00
N ALA A 73 -4.96 17.14 -8.19
CA ALA A 73 -3.60 17.52 -8.49
C ALA A 73 -3.17 18.71 -7.57
N MET A 74 -2.68 18.38 -6.37
CA MET A 74 -2.38 19.35 -5.31
C MET A 74 -1.14 20.21 -5.58
N ALA A 75 -0.34 19.88 -6.60
CA ALA A 75 0.88 20.61 -6.94
C ALA A 75 0.62 21.88 -7.81
N GLY A 76 -0.37 21.87 -8.70
CA GLY A 76 -0.65 23.01 -9.60
C GLY A 76 -1.62 24.05 -9.05
N ARG A 77 -2.54 23.64 -8.16
CA ARG A 77 -3.66 24.49 -7.71
C ARG A 77 -3.20 25.71 -6.92
N LYS A 78 -2.17 25.58 -6.08
CA LYS A 78 -1.65 26.68 -5.25
C LYS A 78 -0.92 27.72 -6.10
N PHE A 79 -0.10 27.28 -7.06
CA PHE A 79 0.60 28.19 -7.97
C PHE A 79 -0.38 28.99 -8.84
N VAL A 80 -1.38 28.32 -9.41
CA VAL A 80 -2.45 28.98 -10.19
C VAL A 80 -3.23 29.97 -9.33
N ALA A 81 -3.56 29.63 -8.08
CA ALA A 81 -4.25 30.55 -7.18
C ALA A 81 -3.40 31.81 -6.87
N TRP A 82 -2.09 31.66 -6.63
CA TRP A 82 -1.19 32.80 -6.43
C TRP A 82 -1.06 33.69 -7.67
N VAL A 83 -1.00 33.10 -8.87
CA VAL A 83 -0.96 33.86 -10.14
C VAL A 83 -2.25 34.65 -10.37
N ILE A 84 -3.41 34.03 -10.12
CA ILE A 84 -4.72 34.70 -10.23
C ILE A 84 -4.80 35.87 -9.23
N LEU A 85 -4.38 35.65 -7.99
CA LEU A 85 -4.38 36.69 -6.96
C LEU A 85 -3.48 37.87 -7.34
N ALA A 86 -2.27 37.60 -7.86
CA ALA A 86 -1.36 38.65 -8.32
C ALA A 86 -1.93 39.46 -9.49
N LEU A 87 -2.58 38.80 -10.45
CA LEU A 87 -3.23 39.48 -11.58
C LEU A 87 -4.37 40.40 -11.11
N VAL A 88 -5.25 39.91 -10.23
CA VAL A 88 -6.36 40.69 -9.66
C VAL A 88 -5.84 41.92 -8.90
N VAL A 89 -4.80 41.74 -8.07
CA VAL A 89 -4.17 42.85 -7.34
C VAL A 89 -3.56 43.86 -8.30
N SER A 90 -2.87 43.42 -9.36
CA SER A 90 -2.29 44.33 -10.37
C SER A 90 -3.38 45.13 -11.12
N MET A 91 -4.53 44.52 -11.40
CA MET A 91 -5.65 45.17 -12.08
C MET A 91 -6.30 46.23 -11.19
N ILE A 92 -6.45 45.96 -9.88
CA ILE A 92 -7.00 46.92 -8.92
C ILE A 92 -6.04 48.10 -8.71
N ILE A 93 -4.74 47.84 -8.55
CA ILE A 93 -3.73 48.88 -8.40
C ILE A 93 -3.59 49.71 -9.69
N GLY A 94 -3.67 49.08 -10.86
CA GLY A 94 -3.65 49.76 -12.16
C GLY A 94 -4.91 50.58 -12.46
N ALA A 95 -6.04 50.26 -11.83
CA ALA A 95 -7.29 51.02 -11.96
C ALA A 95 -7.36 52.24 -11.03
N MET A 96 -6.61 52.25 -9.91
CA MET A 96 -6.55 53.41 -9.01
C MET A 96 -5.97 54.71 -9.62
N PRO A 97 -4.90 54.70 -10.44
CA PRO A 97 -4.33 55.93 -11.01
C PRO A 97 -5.17 56.57 -12.13
N PHE A 98 -6.31 55.99 -12.51
CA PHE A 98 -7.25 56.57 -13.49
C PHE A 98 -8.47 57.25 -12.84
N PHE A 99 -8.58 57.24 -11.51
CA PHE A 99 -9.74 57.75 -10.78
C PHE A 99 -9.44 59.01 -9.93
N PHE A 100 -8.26 59.61 -10.07
CA PHE A 100 -7.87 60.91 -9.48
C PHE A 100 -7.37 61.85 -10.59
#